data_AF-A0A8X6U272-F1
#
_entry.id   AF-A0A8X6U272-F1
#
_cell.length_a   1.000
_cell.length_b   1.000
_cell.length_c   1.000
_cell.angle_alpha   90.00
_cell.angle_beta   90.00
_cell.angle_gamma   90.00
#
_symmetry.space_group_name_H-M   'P 1'
#
loop_
_entity.id
_entity.type
_entity.pdbx_description
1 polymer ?
#
loop_
_entity_poly.entity_id
_entity_poly.type
_entity_poly.pdbx_seq_one_letter_code
_entity_poly.pdbx_strand_id
1 'polypeptide(L)'
;MPSKTNEPFFHELKSPVEREICTLINTVEPLDVINKCSSYTRMIRIVAWCKRILHYSRHPLHPCNVDKQEPFHALLCIVKNVERTSFMIEIKCLEKCVPTSISNKLLTLSPFVDQEGILSVWREETKKL
;
A
#
# COMPACT_ATOMS: atom_id res chain seq x y z
N MET A 1 -36.41 61.35 -16.01
CA MET A 1 -36.75 59.93 -15.73
C MET A 1 -36.35 59.14 -16.98
N PRO A 2 -35.23 58.41 -16.89
CA PRO A 2 -35.31 57.00 -16.55
C PRO A 2 -34.46 56.64 -15.32
N SER A 3 -34.85 55.53 -14.72
CA SER A 3 -34.50 55.01 -13.40
C SER A 3 -33.02 54.60 -13.27
N LYS A 4 -32.41 54.99 -12.14
CA LYS A 4 -31.13 54.46 -11.67
C LYS A 4 -31.24 52.93 -11.60
N THR A 5 -30.45 52.28 -12.45
CA THR A 5 -30.29 50.83 -12.53
C THR A 5 -29.70 50.30 -11.23
N ASN A 6 -30.51 49.48 -10.56
CA ASN A 6 -30.19 48.41 -9.61
C ASN A 6 -28.70 48.16 -9.35
N GLU A 7 -28.15 48.85 -8.36
CA GLU A 7 -26.85 48.51 -7.75
C GLU A 7 -27.01 48.49 -6.23
N PRO A 8 -27.54 47.38 -5.69
CA PRO A 8 -26.96 46.82 -4.48
C PRO A 8 -26.58 45.33 -4.62
N PHE A 9 -26.63 44.78 -5.84
CA PHE A 9 -26.47 43.33 -6.07
C PHE A 9 -25.01 42.83 -6.02
N PHE A 10 -24.01 43.70 -6.08
CA PHE A 10 -22.60 43.28 -6.08
C PHE A 10 -22.03 43.01 -4.68
N HIS A 11 -22.76 43.26 -3.61
CA HIS A 11 -22.28 43.01 -2.24
C HIS A 11 -22.42 41.54 -1.80
N GLU A 12 -23.09 40.69 -2.60
CA GLU A 12 -23.34 39.28 -2.29
C GLU A 12 -22.54 38.30 -3.16
N LEU A 13 -21.48 38.75 -3.83
CA LEU A 13 -20.49 37.82 -4.39
C LEU A 13 -19.70 37.20 -3.23
N LYS A 14 -20.28 36.15 -2.64
CA LYS A 14 -19.64 35.24 -1.71
C LYS A 14 -18.30 34.87 -2.33
N SER A 15 -17.20 35.15 -1.62
CA SER A 15 -15.86 34.79 -2.07
C SER A 15 -15.85 33.34 -2.54
N PRO A 16 -15.15 33.02 -3.65
CA PRO A 16 -15.06 31.63 -4.09
C PRO A 16 -14.53 30.81 -2.92
N VAL A 17 -15.31 29.79 -2.54
CA VAL A 17 -14.88 28.82 -1.52
C VAL A 17 -13.59 28.21 -2.04
N GLU A 18 -12.46 28.61 -1.44
CA GLU A 18 -11.17 27.98 -1.65
C GLU A 18 -11.32 26.53 -1.18
N ARG A 19 -11.61 25.63 -2.12
CA ARG A 19 -11.62 24.20 -1.84
C ARG A 19 -10.18 23.80 -1.63
N GLU A 20 -9.79 23.58 -0.39
CA GLU A 20 -8.51 22.92 -0.08
C GLU A 20 -8.50 21.55 -0.75
N ILE A 21 -7.73 21.44 -1.83
CA ILE A 21 -7.49 20.16 -2.50
C ILE A 21 -6.37 19.48 -1.70
N CYS A 22 -6.76 18.59 -0.79
CA CYS A 22 -5.79 17.71 -0.14
C CYS A 22 -5.36 16.62 -1.13
N THR A 23 -4.12 16.66 -1.57
CA THR A 23 -3.53 15.61 -2.41
C THR A 23 -2.95 14.55 -1.48
N LEU A 24 -3.62 13.40 -1.34
CA LEU A 24 -3.09 12.26 -0.60
C LEU A 24 -1.91 11.64 -1.37
N ILE A 25 -0.69 11.93 -0.92
CA ILE A 25 0.50 11.24 -1.42
C ILE A 25 0.56 9.89 -0.71
N ASN A 26 0.25 8.82 -1.43
CA ASN A 26 0.36 7.45 -0.92
C ASN A 26 1.82 6.97 -0.98
N THR A 27 2.69 7.52 -0.14
CA THR A 27 4.03 6.97 0.10
C THR A 27 3.90 5.80 1.07
N VAL A 28 4.36 4.62 0.64
CA VAL A 28 4.43 3.45 1.51
C VAL A 28 5.73 3.55 2.30
N GLU A 29 5.63 3.91 3.57
CA GLU A 29 6.76 3.86 4.50
C GLU A 29 6.93 2.45 5.09
N PRO A 30 8.17 2.06 5.46
CA PRO A 30 8.39 0.84 6.22
C PRO A 30 7.60 0.88 7.52
N LEU A 31 6.97 -0.23 7.88
CA LEU A 31 6.34 -0.37 9.20
C LEU A 31 7.41 -0.15 10.28
N ASP A 32 7.12 0.71 11.24
CA ASP A 32 8.02 1.02 12.36
C ASP A 32 8.59 -0.21 13.06
N VAL A 33 7.80 -1.28 13.16
CA VAL A 33 8.21 -2.55 13.76
C VAL A 33 9.39 -3.20 13.03
N ILE A 34 9.54 -2.97 11.73
CA ILE A 34 10.64 -3.51 10.91
C ILE A 34 11.97 -2.91 11.34
N ASN A 35 11.99 -1.59 11.60
CA ASN A 35 13.20 -0.89 11.99
C ASN A 35 13.48 -0.95 13.50
N LYS A 36 12.44 -1.17 14.33
CA LYS A 36 12.54 -1.12 15.80
C LYS A 36 12.65 -2.49 16.48
N CYS A 37 12.33 -3.59 15.81
CA CYS A 37 12.48 -4.94 16.36
C CYS A 37 13.78 -5.61 15.92
N SER A 38 14.63 -5.95 16.88
CA SER A 38 15.84 -6.75 16.64
C SER A 38 15.60 -8.25 16.49
N SER A 39 14.37 -8.72 16.75
CA SER A 39 13.98 -10.12 16.64
C SER A 39 12.91 -10.31 15.58
N TYR A 40 13.24 -11.10 14.57
CA TYR A 40 12.33 -11.47 13.48
C TYR A 40 11.07 -12.17 14.00
N THR A 41 11.21 -13.12 14.92
CA THR A 41 10.07 -13.84 15.52
C THR A 41 9.19 -12.92 16.35
N ARG A 42 9.80 -11.96 17.06
CA ARG A 42 9.06 -10.92 17.80
C ARG A 42 8.30 -10.01 16.84
N MET A 43 8.92 -9.58 15.74
CA MET A 43 8.29 -8.75 14.72
C MET A 43 7.05 -9.43 14.12
N ILE A 44 7.16 -10.71 13.72
CA ILE A 44 6.02 -11.49 13.21
C ILE A 44 4.90 -11.51 14.24
N ARG A 45 5.19 -11.78 15.52
CA ARG A 45 4.18 -11.82 16.58
C ARG A 45 3.48 -10.47 16.77
N ILE A 46 4.22 -9.36 16.74
CA ILE A 46 3.64 -8.02 16.86
C ILE A 46 2.69 -7.75 15.70
N VAL A 47 3.13 -8.02 14.46
CA VAL A 47 2.29 -7.79 13.26
C VAL A 47 1.05 -8.69 13.28
N ALA A 48 1.21 -9.96 13.68
CA ALA A 48 0.11 -10.91 13.87
C ALA A 48 -0.94 -10.36 14.85
N TRP A 49 -0.49 -9.88 16.01
CA TRP A 49 -1.35 -9.23 17.00
C TRP A 49 -2.06 -7.99 16.45
N CYS A 50 -1.36 -7.11 15.74
CA CYS A 50 -1.98 -5.94 15.11
C CYS A 50 -3.08 -6.36 14.12
N LYS A 51 -2.84 -7.39 13.30
CA LYS A 51 -3.85 -7.91 12.37
C LYS A 51 -5.06 -8.50 13.11
N ARG A 52 -4.83 -9.20 14.22
CA ARG A 52 -5.90 -9.75 15.06
C ARG A 52 -6.76 -8.64 15.67
N ILE A 53 -6.15 -7.61 16.24
CA ILE A 53 -6.86 -6.44 16.78
C ILE A 53 -7.68 -5.78 15.67
N LEU A 54 -7.08 -5.53 14.52
CA LEU A 54 -7.77 -4.92 13.37
C LEU A 54 -8.97 -5.75 12.91
N HIS A 55 -8.85 -7.08 12.91
CA HIS A 55 -9.96 -7.97 12.59
C HIS A 55 -11.10 -7.83 13.60
N TYR A 56 -10.80 -7.87 14.91
CA TYR A 56 -11.83 -7.67 15.95
C TYR A 56 -12.47 -6.29 15.89
N SER A 57 -11.70 -5.23 15.61
CA SER A 57 -12.24 -3.88 15.45
C SER A 57 -13.21 -3.77 14.27
N ARG A 58 -13.02 -4.56 13.22
CA ARG A 58 -13.90 -4.60 12.04
C ARG A 58 -15.10 -5.54 12.20
N HIS A 59 -14.96 -6.58 13.04
CA HIS A 59 -15.97 -7.62 13.24
C HIS A 59 -16.27 -7.84 14.74
N PRO A 60 -16.76 -6.81 15.46
CA PRO A 60 -16.91 -6.88 16.92
C PRO A 60 -17.88 -7.95 17.41
N LEU A 61 -18.84 -8.36 16.57
CA LEU A 61 -19.83 -9.39 16.88
C LEU A 61 -19.38 -10.82 16.52
N HIS A 62 -18.26 -10.96 15.83
CA HIS A 62 -17.73 -12.25 15.38
C HIS A 62 -16.32 -12.46 15.95
N PRO A 63 -16.21 -12.94 17.20
CA PRO A 63 -14.93 -13.35 17.72
C PRO A 63 -14.38 -14.50 16.87
N CYS A 64 -13.37 -14.20 16.06
CA CYS A 64 -12.62 -15.20 15.32
C CYS A 64 -11.61 -15.90 16.23
N ASN A 65 -11.48 -17.22 16.06
CA ASN A 65 -10.47 -18.03 16.73
C ASN A 65 -9.07 -17.67 16.21
N VAL A 66 -8.04 -17.97 17.01
CA VAL A 66 -6.64 -17.79 16.59
C VAL A 66 -6.37 -18.70 15.39
N ASP A 67 -6.12 -18.08 14.24
CA ASP A 67 -5.76 -18.78 13.02
C ASP A 67 -4.31 -19.31 13.11
N LYS A 68 -4.10 -20.58 12.77
CA LYS A 68 -2.76 -21.18 12.72
C LYS A 68 -1.89 -20.56 11.63
N GLN A 69 -2.51 -19.95 10.61
CA GLN A 69 -1.82 -19.22 9.54
C GLN A 69 -1.53 -17.76 9.89
N GLU A 70 -1.92 -17.27 11.06
CA GLU A 70 -1.68 -15.88 11.49
C GLU A 70 -0.20 -15.47 11.40
N PRO A 71 0.79 -16.30 11.83
CA PRO A 71 2.20 -15.97 11.66
C PRO A 71 2.63 -15.87 10.20
N PHE A 72 2.09 -16.74 9.34
CA PHE A 72 2.37 -16.72 7.90
C PHE A 72 1.80 -15.45 7.25
N HIS A 73 0.55 -15.11 7.54
CA HIS A 73 -0.08 -13.87 7.05
C HIS A 73 0.57 -12.59 7.60
N ALA A 74 1.19 -12.66 8.78
CA ALA A 74 1.98 -11.57 9.33
C ALA A 74 3.32 -11.44 8.59
N LEU A 75 3.99 -12.56 8.30
CA LEU A 75 5.18 -12.59 7.48
C LEU A 75 4.93 -11.98 6.09
N LEU A 76 3.89 -12.44 5.38
CA LEU A 76 3.52 -11.88 4.08
C LEU A 76 3.29 -10.37 4.15
N CYS A 77 2.70 -9.88 5.24
CA CYS A 77 2.48 -8.45 5.42
C CYS A 77 3.80 -7.67 5.55
N ILE A 78 4.78 -8.23 6.25
CA ILE A 78 6.11 -7.63 6.42
C ILE A 78 6.84 -7.60 5.07
N VAL A 79 6.89 -8.75 4.39
CA VAL A 79 7.56 -8.87 3.07
C VAL A 79 6.98 -7.87 2.09
N LYS A 80 5.65 -7.84 1.93
CA LYS A 80 4.97 -6.88 1.05
C LYS A 80 5.27 -5.43 1.38
N ASN A 81 5.40 -5.09 2.67
CA ASN A 81 5.71 -3.71 3.05
C ASN A 81 7.15 -3.35 2.65
N VAL A 82 8.13 -4.21 2.93
CA VAL A 82 9.52 -4.00 2.49
C VAL A 82 9.60 -3.92 0.97
N GLU A 83 8.99 -4.86 0.26
CA GLU A 83 8.97 -4.88 -1.20
C GLU A 83 8.34 -3.64 -1.80
N ARG A 84 7.23 -3.15 -1.25
CA ARG A 84 6.62 -1.90 -1.71
C ARG A 84 7.47 -0.68 -1.40
N THR A 85 8.27 -0.70 -0.34
CA THR A 85 9.18 0.42 -0.03
C THR A 85 10.40 0.44 -0.95
N SER A 86 10.90 -0.73 -1.37
CA SER A 86 12.12 -0.86 -2.17
C SER A 86 11.88 -0.95 -3.67
N PHE A 87 10.77 -1.56 -4.10
CA PHE A 87 10.47 -1.93 -5.50
C PHE A 87 9.09 -1.46 -5.95
N MET A 88 8.63 -0.32 -5.43
CA MET A 88 7.30 0.21 -5.71
C MET A 88 7.01 0.33 -7.21
N ILE A 89 7.99 0.83 -7.97
CA ILE A 89 7.83 1.12 -9.40
C ILE A 89 7.76 -0.19 -10.17
N GLU A 90 8.68 -1.10 -9.88
CA GLU A 90 8.80 -2.42 -10.49
C GLU A 90 7.52 -3.23 -10.28
N ILE A 91 7.03 -3.30 -9.03
CA ILE A 91 5.78 -4.01 -8.70
C ILE A 91 4.60 -3.39 -9.46
N LYS A 92 4.46 -2.06 -9.46
CA LYS A 92 3.37 -1.39 -10.19
C LYS A 92 3.42 -1.64 -11.70
N CYS A 93 4.62 -1.72 -12.28
CA CYS A 93 4.77 -2.00 -13.70
C CYS A 93 4.45 -3.46 -14.02
N LEU A 94 4.89 -4.40 -13.18
CA LEU A 94 4.55 -5.83 -13.31
C LEU A 94 3.05 -6.06 -13.16
N GLU A 95 2.39 -5.42 -12.18
CA GLU A 95 0.93 -5.51 -11.98
C GLU A 95 0.13 -4.94 -13.15
N LYS A 96 0.65 -3.90 -13.84
CA LYS A 96 -0.04 -3.22 -14.95
C LYS A 96 0.36 -3.75 -16.33
N CYS A 97 1.24 -4.75 -16.41
CA CYS A 97 1.86 -5.21 -17.67
C CYS A 97 2.44 -4.06 -18.51
N VAL A 98 2.92 -3.00 -17.87
CA VAL A 98 3.53 -1.85 -18.56
C VAL A 98 5.03 -2.11 -18.65
N PRO A 99 5.66 -2.01 -19.83
CA PRO A 99 7.10 -2.15 -19.95
C PRO A 99 7.80 -1.08 -19.09
N THR A 100 8.57 -1.53 -18.10
CA THR A 100 9.44 -0.66 -17.33
C THR A 100 10.49 -0.07 -18.26
N SER A 101 10.56 1.26 -18.35
CA SER A 101 11.78 1.90 -18.81
C SER A 101 12.79 1.85 -17.66
N ILE A 102 14.09 1.78 -18.01
CA ILE A 102 15.25 1.93 -17.13
C ILE A 102 15.81 0.61 -16.59
N SER A 103 16.83 0.10 -17.29
CA SER A 103 18.16 -0.30 -16.77
C SER A 103 18.24 -1.17 -15.49
N ASN A 104 17.20 -1.89 -15.10
CA ASN A 104 17.24 -2.67 -13.88
C ASN A 104 17.75 -4.08 -14.14
N LYS A 105 18.89 -4.42 -13.53
CA LYS A 105 19.46 -5.80 -13.49
C LYS A 105 18.44 -6.85 -13.02
N LEU A 106 17.38 -6.42 -12.34
CA LEU A 106 16.26 -7.26 -11.92
C LEU A 106 15.44 -7.81 -13.09
N LEU A 107 15.24 -7.05 -14.18
CA LEU A 107 14.50 -7.54 -15.36
C LEU A 107 15.18 -8.71 -16.06
N THR A 108 16.52 -8.76 -15.98
CA THR A 108 17.32 -9.88 -16.49
C THR A 108 16.98 -11.21 -15.82
N LEU A 109 16.38 -11.17 -14.63
CA LEU A 109 15.97 -12.36 -13.88
C LEU A 109 14.50 -12.75 -14.13
N SER A 110 13.79 -12.06 -15.03
CA SER A 110 12.36 -12.31 -15.32
C SER A 110 11.48 -12.33 -14.04
N PRO A 111 11.42 -11.22 -13.29
CA PRO A 111 10.64 -11.14 -12.07
C PRO A 111 9.14 -11.11 -12.38
N PHE A 112 8.34 -11.72 -11.51
CA PHE A 112 6.89 -11.77 -11.58
C PHE A 112 6.30 -11.59 -10.18
N VAL A 113 5.03 -11.18 -10.11
CA VAL A 113 4.30 -11.14 -8.85
C VAL A 113 3.56 -12.46 -8.70
N ASP A 114 3.80 -13.18 -7.59
CA ASP A 114 3.19 -14.48 -7.33
C ASP A 114 1.73 -14.38 -6.85
N GLN A 115 1.10 -15.53 -6.55
CA GLN A 115 -0.28 -15.61 -6.06
C GLN A 115 -0.47 -14.90 -4.71
N GLU A 116 0.58 -14.85 -3.90
CA GLU A 116 0.56 -14.15 -2.63
C GLU A 116 0.82 -12.66 -2.82
N GLY A 117 1.05 -12.16 -4.04
CA GLY A 117 1.33 -10.74 -4.29
C GLY A 117 2.74 -10.32 -3.86
N ILE A 118 3.70 -11.25 -3.86
CA ILE A 118 5.11 -11.03 -3.54
C ILE A 118 5.93 -11.01 -4.84
N LEU A 119 6.96 -10.17 -4.87
CA LEU A 119 7.89 -10.11 -5.99
C LEU A 119 8.80 -11.34 -5.99
N SER A 120 8.48 -12.29 -6.88
CA SER A 120 9.23 -13.52 -7.07
C SER A 120 10.05 -13.46 -8.36
N VAL A 121 11.17 -14.20 -8.39
CA VAL A 121 12.04 -14.31 -9.56
C VAL A 121 11.95 -15.75 -10.07
N TRP A 122 11.70 -15.95 -11.36
CA TRP A 122 11.79 -17.29 -11.94
C TRP A 122 13.25 -17.74 -11.88
N ARG A 123 13.55 -18.74 -11.03
CA ARG A 123 14.80 -19.47 -11.10
C ARG A 123 14.57 -20.72 -11.93
N GLU A 124 15.23 -20.82 -13.07
CA GLU A 124 15.29 -22.05 -13.86
C GLU A 124 16.09 -23.10 -13.07
N GLU A 125 15.48 -23.73 -12.07
CA GLU A 125 16.04 -24.94 -11.45
C GLU A 125 15.81 -26.11 -12.40
N THR A 126 16.80 -26.29 -13.28
CA THR A 126 17.11 -27.48 -14.07
C THR A 126 15.92 -28.25 -14.65
N LYS A 127 15.71 -28.09 -15.95
CA LYS A 127 15.29 -29.21 -16.80
C LYS A 127 16.25 -30.38 -16.53
N LYS A 128 15.84 -31.32 -15.70
CA LYS A 128 16.34 -32.70 -15.77
C LYS A 128 15.18 -33.56 -16.30
N LEU A 129 15.41 -33.98 -17.54
CA LEU A 129 14.88 -35.10 -18.31
C LEU A 129 13.94 -36.05 -17.54
#